data_AF-A0A6G1HZE9-F1
#
_entry.id   AF-A0A6G1HZE9-F1
#
_cell.length_a   1.000
_cell.length_b   1.000
_cell.length_c   1.000
_cell.angle_alpha   90.00
_cell.angle_beta   90.00
_cell.angle_gamma   90.00
#
_symmetry.space_group_name_H-M   'P 1'
#
loop_
_entity.id
_entity.type
_entity.pdbx_description
1 polymer ?
#
loop_
_entity_poly.entity_id
_entity_poly.type
_entity_poly.pdbx_seq_one_letter_code
_entity_poly.pdbx_strand_id
1 'polypeptide(L)'
;MDPNSEIIVRTLKGFPNNAALLSGKLVTVFEDGSPADYEHGVYIHHILVADVGKTTFPFALCPDTQVKKYVGPWTASFVLDAVGAGFIQVGNDAVNGANIYAARGKDSSIKSAFMTGFNDMFLMEAEIVNYRPDNQTVYINAELEYLPEKPEGYLDASTVIFSATGCNNPGYKPPNQNPQYNHTSEDFVMKQDGTIVNMR
;
A
#
# COMPACT_ATOMS: atom_id res chain seq x y z
N MET A 1 3.10 8.02 14.39
CA MET A 1 4.48 7.55 14.18
C MET A 1 5.08 7.31 15.54
N ASP A 2 5.61 6.11 15.74
CA ASP A 2 6.39 5.75 16.92
C ASP A 2 7.70 6.56 16.90
N PRO A 3 8.13 7.18 18.02
CA PRO A 3 9.39 7.94 18.03
C PRO A 3 10.63 7.09 17.75
N ASN A 4 10.53 5.76 17.83
CA ASN A 4 11.60 4.82 17.53
C ASN A 4 11.48 4.20 16.12
N SER A 5 10.63 4.75 15.25
CA SER A 5 10.52 4.24 13.89
C SER A 5 11.71 4.65 13.03
N GLU A 6 12.13 3.71 12.19
CA GLU A 6 13.10 3.93 11.13
C GLU A 6 12.36 3.95 9.79
N ILE A 7 12.60 5.00 9.00
CA ILE A 7 12.03 5.15 7.65
C ILE A 7 13.08 4.78 6.62
N ILE A 8 12.78 3.75 5.85
CA ILE A 8 13.67 3.20 4.84
C ILE A 8 13.04 3.40 3.46
N VAL A 9 13.69 4.21 2.62
CA VAL A 9 13.29 4.42 1.22
C VAL A 9 14.31 3.76 0.28
N ARG A 10 13.86 2.87 -0.59
CA ARG A 10 14.72 2.12 -1.53
C ARG A 10 14.03 1.88 -2.87
N THR A 11 14.80 1.94 -3.96
CA THR A 11 14.36 1.41 -5.25
C THR A 11 14.49 -0.10 -5.24
N LEU A 12 13.46 -0.80 -5.72
CA LEU A 12 13.41 -2.24 -5.87
C LEU A 12 13.55 -2.64 -7.34
N LYS A 13 14.09 -3.83 -7.57
CA LYS A 13 14.19 -4.51 -8.86
C LYS A 13 13.86 -6.00 -8.67
N GLY A 14 13.62 -6.70 -9.77
CA GLY A 14 13.40 -8.15 -9.76
C GLY A 14 11.92 -8.56 -9.74
N PHE A 15 11.00 -7.60 -9.80
CA PHE A 15 9.59 -7.89 -10.06
C PHE A 15 9.39 -8.36 -11.51
N PRO A 16 8.36 -9.19 -11.80
CA PRO A 16 8.06 -9.65 -13.15
C PRO A 16 7.88 -8.47 -14.12
N ASN A 17 8.60 -8.51 -15.24
CA ASN A 17 8.50 -7.50 -16.30
C ASN A 17 7.46 -7.92 -17.34
N ASN A 18 6.71 -6.96 -17.86
CA ASN A 18 5.64 -7.19 -18.84
C ASN A 18 4.70 -8.34 -18.43
N ALA A 19 4.14 -8.23 -17.22
CA ALA A 19 3.34 -9.28 -16.62
C ALA A 19 2.01 -8.73 -16.07
N ALA A 20 1.06 -9.64 -15.85
CA ALA A 20 -0.19 -9.37 -15.17
C ALA A 20 -0.14 -9.98 -13.75
N LEU A 21 0.00 -9.12 -12.75
CA LEU A 21 0.12 -9.52 -11.35
C LEU A 21 -1.29 -9.67 -10.78
N LEU A 22 -1.63 -10.88 -10.32
CA LEU A 22 -2.96 -11.22 -9.79
C LEU A 22 -3.07 -10.91 -8.30
N SER A 23 -1.99 -11.13 -7.57
CA SER A 23 -1.85 -10.77 -6.17
C SER A 23 -0.39 -10.56 -5.77
N GLY A 24 -0.17 -9.82 -4.69
CA GLY A 24 1.15 -9.66 -4.10
C GLY A 24 1.06 -9.48 -2.59
N LYS A 25 1.98 -10.06 -1.84
CA LYS A 25 2.12 -9.83 -0.40
C LYS A 25 3.57 -9.56 -0.04
N LEU A 26 3.76 -8.76 1.01
CA LEU A 26 5.04 -8.57 1.66
C LEU A 26 5.04 -9.32 2.98
N VAL A 27 6.13 -10.02 3.23
CA VAL A 27 6.37 -10.78 4.46
C VAL A 27 7.68 -10.30 5.05
N THR A 28 7.71 -10.07 6.35
CA THR A 28 8.91 -9.73 7.10
C THR A 28 9.41 -10.95 7.85
N VAL A 29 10.70 -11.25 7.71
CA VAL A 29 11.34 -12.40 8.38
C VAL A 29 12.69 -12.03 8.98
N PHE A 30 13.10 -12.74 10.03
CA PHE A 30 14.47 -12.68 10.54
C PHE A 30 15.44 -13.53 9.69
N GLU A 31 16.73 -13.50 10.01
CA GLU A 31 17.79 -14.28 9.34
C GLU A 31 17.53 -15.79 9.32
N ASP A 32 16.85 -16.33 10.35
CA ASP A 32 16.49 -17.74 10.44
C ASP A 32 15.20 -18.10 9.68
N GLY A 33 14.57 -17.12 9.03
CA GLY A 33 13.31 -17.27 8.29
C GLY A 33 12.05 -17.25 9.16
N SER A 34 12.18 -17.08 10.48
CA SER A 34 11.02 -16.90 11.36
C SER A 34 10.34 -15.54 11.13
N PRO A 35 9.02 -15.41 11.40
CA PRO A 35 8.31 -14.13 11.22
C PRO A 35 8.92 -12.99 12.03
N ALA A 36 9.17 -11.86 11.38
CA ALA A 36 9.54 -10.61 12.02
C ALA A 36 8.29 -9.73 12.17
N ASP A 37 7.52 -9.99 13.22
CA ASP A 37 6.25 -9.34 13.51
C ASP A 37 6.20 -8.78 14.95
N TYR A 38 5.04 -8.22 15.32
CA TYR A 38 4.85 -7.58 16.60
C TYR A 38 5.05 -8.53 17.78
N GLU A 39 4.67 -9.81 17.65
CA GLU A 39 4.86 -10.81 18.70
C GLU A 39 6.35 -11.08 18.97
N HIS A 40 7.20 -10.84 17.97
CA HIS A 40 8.65 -10.99 18.05
C HIS A 40 9.40 -9.66 18.19
N GLY A 41 8.70 -8.57 18.50
CA GLY A 41 9.30 -7.27 18.80
C GLY A 41 9.63 -6.40 17.58
N VAL A 42 9.07 -6.70 16.41
CA VAL A 42 9.20 -5.88 15.20
C VAL A 42 7.82 -5.37 14.79
N TYR A 43 7.60 -4.07 14.85
CA TYR A 43 6.34 -3.47 14.42
C TYR A 43 6.46 -2.80 13.06
N ILE A 44 5.48 -3.04 12.21
CA ILE A 44 5.43 -2.50 10.84
C ILE A 44 4.35 -1.45 10.80
N HIS A 45 4.71 -0.17 10.80
CA HIS A 45 3.69 0.87 10.62
C HIS A 45 3.15 0.80 9.19
N HIS A 46 4.03 0.83 8.19
CA HIS A 46 3.67 0.45 6.83
C HIS A 46 4.90 0.00 6.02
N ILE A 47 4.68 -0.91 5.08
CA ILE A 47 5.57 -1.15 3.95
C ILE A 47 4.75 -0.90 2.69
N LEU A 48 5.17 0.10 1.93
CA LEU A 48 4.47 0.61 0.78
C LEU A 48 5.39 0.45 -0.43
N VAL A 49 4.89 -0.17 -1.47
CA VAL A 49 5.59 -0.31 -2.76
C VAL A 49 4.74 0.32 -3.83
N ALA A 50 5.33 1.21 -4.62
CA ALA A 50 4.69 1.82 -5.78
C ALA A 50 5.55 1.60 -7.04
N ASP A 51 4.88 1.48 -8.16
CA ASP A 51 5.48 1.48 -9.49
C ASP A 51 5.60 2.91 -9.99
N VAL A 52 6.82 3.45 -9.98
CA VAL A 52 7.09 4.82 -10.39
C VAL A 52 7.26 4.96 -11.91
N GLY A 53 7.19 3.86 -12.66
CA GLY A 53 7.06 3.87 -14.11
C GLY A 53 5.62 4.18 -14.56
N LYS A 54 4.64 4.01 -13.66
CA LYS A 54 3.23 4.26 -13.93
C LYS A 54 2.76 5.58 -13.35
N THR A 55 2.21 6.43 -14.23
CA THR A 55 1.47 7.61 -13.77
C THR A 55 0.11 7.18 -13.25
N THR A 56 -0.13 7.41 -11.97
CA THR A 56 -1.48 7.41 -11.39
C THR A 56 -1.95 8.85 -11.21
N PHE A 57 -3.27 9.05 -11.24
CA PHE A 57 -3.86 10.32 -10.84
C PHE A 57 -4.86 10.04 -9.71
N PRO A 58 -4.93 10.87 -8.66
CA PRO A 58 -5.83 10.62 -7.54
C PRO A 58 -7.28 10.51 -8.02
N PHE A 59 -7.87 9.32 -7.89
CA PHE A 59 -9.27 9.10 -8.25
C PHE A 59 -10.24 9.65 -7.19
N ALA A 60 -9.76 9.91 -5.97
CA ALA A 60 -10.50 10.55 -4.89
C ALA A 60 -9.68 11.71 -4.32
N LEU A 61 -10.31 12.87 -4.13
CA LEU A 61 -9.71 14.07 -3.55
C LEU A 61 -10.61 14.64 -2.47
N CYS A 62 -10.02 15.28 -1.45
CA CYS A 62 -10.81 16.03 -0.49
C CYS A 62 -11.39 17.31 -1.13
N PRO A 63 -12.64 17.72 -0.80
CA PRO A 63 -13.33 18.86 -1.40
C PRO A 63 -12.48 20.14 -1.51
N ASP A 64 -11.66 20.45 -0.50
CA ASP A 64 -10.86 21.69 -0.43
C ASP A 64 -9.38 21.54 -0.85
N THR A 65 -8.94 20.36 -1.29
CA THR A 65 -7.54 20.15 -1.74
C THR A 65 -7.21 20.90 -3.04
N GLN A 66 -8.20 21.40 -3.77
CA GLN A 66 -7.99 22.28 -4.92
C GLN A 66 -7.50 23.68 -4.52
N VAL A 67 -7.60 24.06 -3.24
CA VAL A 67 -7.20 25.37 -2.73
C VAL A 67 -5.74 25.35 -2.26
N LYS A 68 -4.80 24.91 -3.12
CA LYS A 68 -3.31 25.12 -3.15
C LYS A 68 -2.45 25.09 -1.86
N LYS A 69 -3.00 25.05 -0.65
CA LYS A 69 -2.30 25.25 0.63
C LYS A 69 -2.07 23.95 1.39
N TYR A 70 -2.68 22.86 0.90
CA TYR A 70 -2.74 21.58 1.57
C TYR A 70 -2.49 20.43 0.57
N VAL A 71 -1.48 20.57 -0.30
CA VAL A 71 -1.07 19.50 -1.22
C VAL A 71 0.00 18.60 -0.58
N GLY A 72 -0.06 18.42 0.74
CA GLY A 72 0.75 17.42 1.45
C GLY A 72 0.53 17.52 2.94
N PRO A 73 0.99 16.57 3.78
CA PRO A 73 1.21 15.14 3.58
C PRO A 73 -0.06 14.37 4.01
N TRP A 74 -1.05 14.24 3.11
CA TRP A 74 -2.42 13.88 3.51
C TRP A 74 -2.71 12.38 3.60
N THR A 75 -1.74 11.52 3.30
CA THR A 75 -1.75 10.09 3.63
C THR A 75 -0.30 9.63 3.75
N ALA A 76 -0.01 8.61 4.56
CA ALA A 76 1.29 7.90 4.49
C ALA A 76 1.60 7.40 3.06
N SER A 77 0.55 7.21 2.28
CA SER A 77 0.58 6.84 0.87
C SER A 77 0.88 8.00 -0.09
N PHE A 78 0.79 9.28 0.33
CA PHE A 78 0.91 10.43 -0.59
C PHE A 78 2.29 10.53 -1.24
N VAL A 79 3.37 10.17 -0.53
CA VAL A 79 4.71 10.20 -1.10
C VAL A 79 4.83 9.21 -2.25
N LEU A 80 4.30 8.00 -2.08
CA LEU A 80 4.38 6.94 -3.08
C LEU A 80 3.32 7.05 -4.18
N ASP A 81 2.08 7.41 -3.83
CA ASP A 81 0.98 7.62 -4.77
C ASP A 81 1.20 8.88 -5.63
N ALA A 82 1.99 9.87 -5.16
CA ALA A 82 2.39 11.02 -5.97
C ALA A 82 3.49 10.70 -6.98
N VAL A 83 4.25 9.63 -6.77
CA VAL A 83 5.39 9.26 -7.65
C VAL A 83 5.09 8.04 -8.52
N GLY A 84 4.04 7.27 -8.22
CA GLY A 84 3.74 6.04 -8.92
C GLY A 84 2.39 5.41 -8.58
N ALA A 85 2.01 4.36 -9.30
CA ALA A 85 0.82 3.57 -8.99
C ALA A 85 1.09 2.66 -7.78
N GLY A 86 0.17 2.65 -6.80
CA GLY A 86 0.25 1.75 -5.65
C GLY A 86 0.28 0.29 -6.08
N PHE A 87 1.32 -0.43 -5.67
CA PHE A 87 1.51 -1.85 -5.94
C PHE A 87 1.17 -2.66 -4.69
N ILE A 88 2.13 -2.95 -3.80
CA ILE A 88 1.87 -3.71 -2.58
C ILE A 88 1.93 -2.77 -1.38
N GLN A 89 0.84 -2.68 -0.63
CA GLN A 89 0.73 -1.80 0.52
C GLN A 89 0.26 -2.61 1.73
N VAL A 90 1.03 -2.60 2.83
CA VAL A 90 0.71 -3.33 4.05
C VAL A 90 1.02 -2.49 5.28
N GLY A 91 0.19 -2.58 6.31
CA GLY A 91 0.46 -2.12 7.68
C GLY A 91 0.45 -3.30 8.65
N ASN A 92 0.74 -3.07 9.94
CA ASN A 92 0.85 -4.14 10.96
C ASN A 92 -0.36 -5.08 11.03
N ASP A 93 -1.55 -4.53 10.81
CA ASP A 93 -2.85 -5.21 10.80
C ASP A 93 -3.09 -6.08 9.55
N ALA A 94 -2.29 -5.85 8.50
CA ALA A 94 -2.35 -6.56 7.24
C ALA A 94 -1.02 -7.22 6.85
N VAL A 95 -0.05 -7.33 7.77
CA VAL A 95 1.18 -8.10 7.54
C VAL A 95 0.80 -9.54 7.20
N ASN A 96 1.42 -10.11 6.15
CA ASN A 96 1.05 -11.39 5.52
C ASN A 96 -0.25 -11.38 4.71
N GLY A 97 -0.95 -10.26 4.66
CA GLY A 97 -2.11 -10.05 3.82
C GLY A 97 -1.75 -9.78 2.36
N ALA A 98 -2.36 -10.52 1.43
CA ALA A 98 -2.22 -10.23 0.01
C ALA A 98 -3.03 -8.98 -0.39
N ASN A 99 -2.38 -8.11 -1.15
CA ASN A 99 -3.01 -7.14 -2.02
C ASN A 99 -3.48 -7.91 -3.26
N ILE A 100 -4.76 -7.81 -3.60
CA ILE A 100 -5.40 -8.64 -4.62
C ILE A 100 -5.87 -7.72 -5.74
N TYR A 101 -5.35 -7.93 -6.94
CA TYR A 101 -5.71 -7.15 -8.12
C TYR A 101 -6.72 -7.88 -8.99
N ALA A 102 -6.69 -9.21 -8.98
CA ALA A 102 -7.70 -10.04 -9.64
C ALA A 102 -9.05 -9.88 -8.95
N ALA A 103 -10.07 -9.44 -9.70
CA ALA A 103 -11.44 -9.39 -9.20
C ALA A 103 -11.88 -10.80 -8.75
N ARG A 104 -12.39 -10.90 -7.52
CA ARG A 104 -12.83 -12.16 -6.93
C ARG A 104 -14.35 -12.26 -6.98
N GLY A 105 -14.86 -13.42 -7.38
CA GLY A 105 -16.29 -13.74 -7.38
C GLY A 105 -16.65 -14.65 -8.54
N LYS A 106 -17.47 -15.68 -8.28
CA LYS A 106 -17.89 -16.64 -9.31
C LYS A 106 -18.63 -15.98 -10.48
N ASP A 107 -19.25 -14.83 -10.23
CA ASP A 107 -20.04 -14.07 -11.19
C ASP A 107 -19.35 -12.77 -11.64
N SER A 108 -18.08 -12.55 -11.26
CA SER A 108 -17.34 -11.37 -11.71
C SER A 108 -16.95 -11.55 -13.19
N SER A 109 -17.57 -10.76 -14.06
CA SER A 109 -17.13 -10.60 -15.45
C SER A 109 -15.87 -9.74 -15.57
N ILE A 110 -15.48 -9.05 -14.50
CA ILE A 110 -14.31 -8.19 -14.47
C ILE A 110 -13.06 -9.07 -14.41
N LYS A 111 -12.15 -8.84 -15.35
CA LYS A 111 -10.79 -9.38 -15.34
C LYS A 111 -9.86 -8.22 -15.06
N SER A 112 -9.05 -8.33 -14.03
CA SER A 112 -8.14 -7.26 -13.61
C SER A 112 -6.84 -7.82 -13.08
N ALA A 113 -5.77 -7.05 -13.19
CA ALA A 113 -4.45 -7.36 -12.67
C ALA A 113 -3.63 -6.07 -12.57
N PHE A 114 -2.55 -6.08 -11.79
CA PHE A 114 -1.57 -5.01 -11.84
C PHE A 114 -0.59 -5.25 -13.00
N MET A 115 -0.58 -4.37 -13.99
CA MET A 115 0.10 -4.61 -15.27
C MET A 115 1.51 -4.01 -15.33
N THR A 116 2.57 -4.76 -15.06
CA THR A 116 3.94 -4.21 -15.10
C THR A 116 4.42 -3.99 -16.53
N GLY A 117 5.13 -2.90 -16.79
CA GLY A 117 5.89 -2.62 -18.00
C GLY A 117 7.21 -3.40 -18.05
N PHE A 118 7.97 -3.19 -19.13
CA PHE A 118 9.23 -3.91 -19.36
C PHE A 118 10.39 -3.39 -18.51
N ASN A 119 10.33 -2.13 -18.07
CA ASN A 119 11.42 -1.43 -17.38
C ASN A 119 10.89 -0.62 -16.19
N ASP A 120 9.78 -1.08 -15.60
CA ASP A 120 9.18 -0.38 -14.48
C ASP A 120 10.15 -0.37 -13.30
N MET A 121 10.20 0.78 -12.64
CA MET A 121 10.97 0.97 -11.42
C MET A 121 9.99 0.97 -10.27
N PHE A 122 10.36 0.28 -9.20
CA PHE A 122 9.54 0.21 -8.00
C PHE A 122 10.24 0.98 -6.89
N LEU A 123 9.49 1.81 -6.17
CA LEU A 123 9.96 2.49 -4.98
C LEU A 123 9.27 1.87 -3.77
N MET A 124 10.07 1.56 -2.74
CA MET A 124 9.58 1.09 -1.45
C MET A 124 9.86 2.13 -0.38
N GLU A 125 8.86 2.37 0.45
CA GLU A 125 8.97 3.04 1.74
C GLU A 125 8.53 2.07 2.83
N ALA A 126 9.42 1.82 3.79
CA ALA A 126 9.11 1.02 4.97
C ALA A 126 9.29 1.88 6.22
N GLU A 127 8.30 1.90 7.10
CA GLU A 127 8.40 2.42 8.46
C GLU A 127 8.32 1.24 9.43
N ILE A 128 9.45 0.91 10.05
CA ILE A 128 9.62 -0.27 10.91
C ILE A 128 10.13 0.19 12.28
N VAL A 129 9.64 -0.43 13.35
CA VAL A 129 10.07 -0.20 14.73
C VAL A 129 10.66 -1.48 15.29
N ASN A 130 11.86 -1.38 15.88
CA ASN A 130 12.47 -2.46 16.64
C ASN A 130 12.24 -2.23 18.14
N TYR A 131 11.40 -3.05 18.77
CA TYR A 131 11.16 -3.02 20.21
C TYR A 131 12.13 -3.90 21.00
N ARG A 132 13.05 -4.60 20.34
CA ARG A 132 14.08 -5.40 21.00
C ARG A 132 15.26 -4.51 21.41
N PRO A 133 15.94 -4.83 22.53
CA PRO A 133 17.09 -4.04 22.99
C PRO A 133 18.31 -4.16 22.06
N ASP A 134 18.37 -5.23 21.27
CA ASP A 134 19.47 -5.52 20.36
C ASP A 134 19.12 -5.19 18.91
N ASN A 135 20.14 -4.88 18.10
CA ASN A 135 19.99 -4.71 16.66
C ASN A 135 19.42 -5.98 16.01
N GLN A 136 18.46 -5.81 15.10
CA GLN A 136 17.83 -6.91 14.37
C GLN A 136 18.10 -6.78 12.88
N THR A 137 18.42 -7.90 12.24
CA THR A 137 18.38 -8.02 10.78
C THR A 137 17.00 -8.53 10.37
N VAL A 138 16.29 -7.73 9.57
CA VAL A 138 14.96 -8.07 9.04
C VAL A 138 15.01 -8.05 7.52
N TYR A 139 14.44 -9.08 6.90
CA TYR A 139 14.26 -9.19 5.44
C TYR A 139 12.81 -8.93 5.08
N ILE A 140 12.61 -8.25 3.95
CA ILE A 140 11.29 -8.06 3.35
C ILE A 140 11.24 -8.93 2.09
N ASN A 141 10.39 -9.94 2.13
CA ASN A 141 10.15 -10.85 1.01
C ASN A 141 8.87 -10.45 0.29
N ALA A 142 8.93 -10.36 -1.04
CA ALA A 142 7.75 -10.19 -1.88
C ALA A 142 7.34 -11.54 -2.48
N GLU A 143 6.13 -11.99 -2.18
CA GLU A 143 5.52 -13.16 -2.80
C GLU A 143 4.44 -12.70 -3.77
N LEU A 144 4.53 -13.16 -5.02
CA LEU A 144 3.68 -12.71 -6.11
C LEU A 144 3.01 -13.88 -6.82
N GLU A 145 1.75 -13.68 -7.19
CA GLU A 145 1.05 -14.52 -8.15
C GLU A 145 0.88 -13.73 -9.44
N TYR A 146 1.35 -14.26 -10.57
CA TYR A 146 1.31 -13.55 -11.85
C TYR A 146 1.11 -14.47 -13.03
N LEU A 147 0.59 -13.89 -14.11
CA LEU A 147 0.60 -14.47 -15.44
C LEU A 147 1.76 -13.85 -16.23
N PRO A 148 2.52 -14.64 -17.00
CA PRO A 148 3.43 -14.07 -17.98
C PRO A 148 2.61 -13.27 -19.01
N GLU A 149 3.18 -12.19 -19.52
CA GLU A 149 2.53 -11.28 -20.46
C GLU A 149 1.30 -10.55 -19.89
N LYS A 150 0.63 -9.75 -20.74
CA LYS A 150 -0.57 -8.98 -20.39
C LYS A 150 -1.76 -9.54 -21.18
N PRO A 151 -2.61 -10.39 -20.57
CA PRO A 151 -3.73 -10.98 -21.29
C PRO A 151 -4.70 -9.92 -21.81
N GLU A 152 -5.21 -10.12 -23.01
CA GLU A 152 -6.20 -9.21 -23.61
C GLU A 152 -7.48 -9.13 -22.76
N GLY A 153 -8.04 -7.93 -22.66
CA GLY A 153 -9.30 -7.68 -21.95
C GLY A 153 -9.20 -7.62 -20.43
N TYR A 154 -8.00 -7.70 -19.84
CA TYR A 154 -7.80 -7.38 -18.43
C TYR A 154 -7.69 -5.86 -18.23
N LEU A 155 -8.32 -5.37 -17.16
CA LEU A 155 -8.17 -4.01 -16.68
C LEU A 155 -6.92 -3.88 -15.81
N ASP A 156 -6.14 -2.82 -16.00
CA ASP A 156 -5.05 -2.48 -15.08
C ASP A 156 -5.65 -2.01 -13.75
N ALA A 157 -5.15 -2.54 -12.65
CA ALA A 157 -5.60 -2.25 -11.30
C ALA A 157 -4.41 -1.89 -10.41
N SER A 158 -4.61 -0.96 -9.50
CA SER A 158 -3.65 -0.55 -8.48
C SER A 158 -4.27 -0.60 -7.10
N THR A 159 -3.45 -0.56 -6.06
CA THR A 159 -3.94 -0.33 -4.70
C THR A 159 -4.01 1.14 -4.40
N VAL A 160 -4.78 1.47 -3.37
CA VAL A 160 -4.89 2.80 -2.79
C VAL A 160 -5.17 2.64 -1.31
N ILE A 161 -4.57 3.51 -0.49
CA ILE A 161 -4.86 3.59 0.93
C ILE A 161 -5.81 4.76 1.17
N PHE A 162 -6.90 4.47 1.88
CA PHE A 162 -7.77 5.50 2.47
C PHE A 162 -7.55 5.61 3.97
N SER A 163 -7.47 6.84 4.47
CA SER A 163 -7.63 7.06 5.90
C SER A 163 -9.08 6.83 6.31
N ALA A 164 -9.32 6.13 7.43
CA ALA A 164 -10.65 5.96 8.01
C ALA A 164 -11.30 7.29 8.42
N THR A 165 -10.50 8.27 8.84
CA THR A 165 -10.95 9.65 9.11
C THR A 165 -11.05 10.50 7.83
N GLY A 166 -10.65 9.92 6.70
CA GLY A 166 -10.61 10.54 5.39
C GLY A 166 -10.06 11.96 5.40
N CYS A 167 -10.87 12.87 4.86
CA CYS A 167 -10.50 14.27 4.67
C CYS A 167 -10.57 15.14 5.95
N ASN A 168 -11.05 14.60 7.07
CA ASN A 168 -11.15 15.34 8.33
C ASN A 168 -9.79 15.50 9.02
N ASN A 169 -9.09 14.37 9.20
CA ASN A 169 -7.83 14.31 9.94
C ASN A 169 -7.09 12.99 9.65
N PRO A 170 -6.37 12.86 8.52
CA PRO A 170 -5.78 11.59 8.11
C PRO A 170 -4.66 11.09 9.03
N GLY A 171 -4.03 11.98 9.80
CA GLY A 171 -3.06 11.64 10.84
C GLY A 171 -3.74 11.34 12.17
N TYR A 172 -4.79 10.52 12.17
CA TYR A 172 -5.57 10.23 13.36
C TYR A 172 -4.68 9.70 14.48
N LYS A 173 -4.73 10.37 15.63
CA LYS A 173 -4.08 9.91 16.86
C LYS A 173 -5.19 9.53 17.83
N PRO A 174 -5.31 8.25 18.22
CA PRO A 174 -6.31 7.87 19.19
C PRO A 174 -6.09 8.65 20.49
N PRO A 175 -7.16 9.17 21.12
CA PRO A 175 -7.02 9.89 22.36
C PRO A 175 -6.52 8.94 23.47
N ASN A 176 -5.60 9.43 24.31
CA ASN A 176 -5.02 8.66 25.42
C ASN A 176 -6.09 8.23 26.45
N GLN A 177 -7.24 8.91 26.48
CA GLN A 177 -8.37 8.64 27.35
C GLN A 177 -9.62 8.53 26.48
N ASN A 178 -10.47 7.55 26.75
CA ASN A 178 -11.70 7.25 25.99
C ASN A 178 -11.42 6.88 24.52
N PRO A 179 -10.95 5.65 24.25
CA PRO A 179 -10.70 5.17 22.90
C PRO A 179 -11.94 5.37 22.01
N GLN A 180 -11.73 5.90 20.81
CA GLN A 180 -12.77 6.01 19.79
C GLN A 180 -12.55 4.89 18.77
N TYR A 181 -13.62 4.16 18.49
CA TYR A 181 -13.60 3.04 17.53
C TYR A 181 -14.43 3.30 16.29
N ASN A 182 -15.25 4.37 16.31
CA ASN A 182 -16.08 4.77 15.20
C ASN A 182 -15.52 6.07 14.62
N HIS A 183 -15.26 6.05 13.31
CA HIS A 183 -14.82 7.20 12.56
C HIS A 183 -15.79 7.44 11.40
N THR A 184 -16.05 8.71 11.13
CA THR A 184 -16.75 9.15 9.94
C THR A 184 -15.77 10.01 9.17
N SER A 185 -15.49 9.63 7.92
CA SER A 185 -14.74 10.48 7.01
C SER A 185 -15.61 11.66 6.56
N GLU A 186 -14.98 12.80 6.32
CA GLU A 186 -15.59 13.82 5.45
C GLU A 186 -15.76 13.29 4.02
N ASP A 187 -16.57 13.98 3.23
CA ASP A 187 -16.84 13.61 1.84
C ASP A 187 -15.55 13.56 1.01
N PHE A 188 -15.50 12.61 0.08
CA PHE A 188 -14.51 12.56 -0.98
C PHE A 188 -15.13 12.96 -2.31
N VAL A 189 -14.37 13.72 -3.11
CA VAL A 189 -14.72 14.04 -4.49
C VAL A 189 -14.03 13.05 -5.41
N MET A 190 -14.82 12.14 -5.99
CA MET A 190 -14.34 11.22 -7.01
C MET A 190 -14.01 12.01 -8.29
N LYS A 191 -12.80 11.85 -8.82
CA LYS A 191 -12.29 12.55 -10.01
C LYS A 191 -12.25 11.67 -11.25
N GLN A 192 -12.48 10.37 -11.08
CA GLN A 192 -12.45 9.39 -12.15
C GLN A 192 -13.53 8.36 -11.92
N ASP A 193 -14.13 7.89 -13.00
CA ASP A 193 -14.94 6.68 -12.99
C ASP A 193 -14.00 5.48 -12.80
N GLY A 194 -14.47 4.46 -12.09
CA GLY A 194 -13.66 3.29 -11.81
C GLY A 194 -14.47 2.16 -11.20
N THR A 195 -13.79 1.06 -10.91
CA THR A 195 -14.39 -0.09 -10.24
C THR A 195 -13.52 -0.54 -9.08
N ILE A 196 -14.13 -0.67 -7.91
CA ILE A 196 -13.50 -1.31 -6.76
C ILE A 196 -13.61 -2.81 -6.96
N VAL A 197 -12.49 -3.45 -7.31
CA VAL A 197 -12.47 -4.89 -7.61
C VAL A 197 -12.30 -5.74 -6.36
N ASN A 198 -11.68 -5.20 -5.30
CA ASN A 198 -11.51 -5.83 -4.00
C ASN A 198 -11.49 -4.73 -2.92
N MET A 199 -12.09 -5.00 -1.76
CA MET A 199 -12.00 -4.18 -0.55
C MET A 199 -11.69 -5.12 0.61
N ARG A 200 -10.78 -4.71 1.50
CA ARG A 200 -10.37 -5.49 2.66
C ARG A 200 -10.54 -4.65 3.92
#